data_AF-A0A935F6V8-F1
#
_entry.id   AF-A0A935F6V8-F1
#
_cell.length_a   1.000
_cell.length_b   1.000
_cell.length_c   1.000
_cell.angle_alpha   90.00
_cell.angle_beta   90.00
_cell.angle_gamma   90.00
#
_symmetry.space_group_name_H-M   'P 1'
#
loop_
_entity.id
_entity.type
_entity.pdbx_description
1 polymer ?
#
loop_
_entity_poly.entity_id
_entity_poly.type
_entity_poly.pdbx_seq_one_letter_code
_entity_poly.pdbx_strand_id
1 'polypeptide(L)'
;MKLLIRKIHRWLAIVFALPLLVAFATALLLSFEPWIVERAIQPGSLDAAKVRTLVAAHDPAGQARAVVFRSYDRTITLGSGRGGGAGTVVDVDSGKARAGPSPLARTFGIARGLHETLLVDARWLVVASTGAMVVIVLLGTLMGWPRITATVSGWHQAFAWGLLPLIVLSPLTALLMWAGITFATPAETPRASPGPPMTLAEGIDVAGRDRDLSSLVWLRPQGGRLMARFVEEGEYRLYAVSREGTRAMPRNWPRLWHEGNFAGAWSAAMNVVVSLAVIGLLGTGLWIWLRRRLRMRAQRLGKRAAA
;
A
#
# COMPACT_ATOMS: atom_id res chain seq x y z
N MET A 1 -12.49 0.44 -36.24
CA MET A 1 -11.59 0.21 -35.08
C MET A 1 -11.75 1.24 -33.94
N LYS A 2 -11.53 2.55 -34.15
CA LYS A 2 -11.59 3.57 -33.08
C LYS A 2 -12.89 3.62 -32.27
N LEU A 3 -14.05 3.41 -32.91
CA LEU A 3 -15.36 3.35 -32.24
C LEU A 3 -15.48 2.16 -31.28
N LEU A 4 -14.89 1.01 -31.63
CA LEU A 4 -14.89 -0.20 -30.80
C LEU A 4 -14.01 -0.01 -29.57
N ILE A 5 -12.78 0.49 -29.74
CA ILE A 5 -11.85 0.82 -28.64
C ILE A 5 -12.52 1.73 -27.61
N ARG A 6 -13.14 2.82 -28.08
CA ARG A 6 -13.89 3.74 -27.22
C ARG A 6 -15.06 3.09 -26.50
N LYS A 7 -15.78 2.18 -27.18
CA LYS A 7 -16.91 1.44 -26.60
C LYS A 7 -16.42 0.52 -25.48
N ILE A 8 -15.34 -0.23 -25.71
CA ILE A 8 -14.73 -1.15 -24.73
C ILE A 8 -14.19 -0.37 -23.53
N HIS A 9 -13.33 0.64 -23.75
CA HIS A 9 -12.78 1.50 -22.70
C HIS A 9 -13.88 2.00 -21.77
N ARG A 10 -14.96 2.54 -22.35
CA ARG A 10 -16.09 3.06 -21.59
C ARG A 10 -16.80 1.98 -20.78
N TRP A 11 -17.07 0.82 -21.36
CA TRP A 11 -17.80 -0.24 -20.65
C TRP A 11 -16.96 -0.84 -19.53
N LEU A 12 -15.67 -1.06 -19.74
CA LEU A 12 -14.76 -1.47 -18.68
C LEU A 12 -14.74 -0.44 -17.55
N ALA A 13 -14.57 0.85 -17.87
CA ALA A 13 -14.57 1.90 -16.86
C ALA A 13 -15.87 1.97 -16.06
N ILE A 14 -17.03 1.72 -16.67
CA ILE A 14 -18.33 1.72 -15.98
C ILE A 14 -18.49 0.47 -15.11
N VAL A 15 -18.19 -0.72 -15.64
CA VAL A 15 -18.35 -1.99 -14.92
C VAL A 15 -17.45 -2.03 -13.68
N PHE A 16 -16.22 -1.54 -13.82
CA PHE A 16 -15.24 -1.53 -12.73
C PHE A 16 -15.21 -0.22 -11.94
N ALA A 17 -16.12 0.73 -12.21
CA ALA A 17 -16.08 2.05 -11.59
C ALA A 17 -16.07 1.99 -10.06
N LEU A 18 -16.98 1.21 -9.48
CA LEU A 18 -17.11 1.11 -8.03
C LEU A 18 -15.91 0.45 -7.34
N PRO A 19 -15.44 -0.76 -7.74
CA PRO A 19 -14.26 -1.35 -7.10
C PRO A 19 -12.99 -0.53 -7.34
N LEU A 20 -12.84 0.10 -8.50
CA LEU A 20 -11.72 1.04 -8.74
C LEU A 20 -11.80 2.26 -7.85
N LEU A 21 -12.98 2.84 -7.65
CA LEU A 21 -13.16 3.98 -6.75
C LEU A 21 -12.75 3.64 -5.32
N VAL A 22 -13.17 2.47 -4.81
CA VAL A 22 -12.76 2.00 -3.48
C VAL A 22 -11.24 1.80 -3.42
N ALA A 23 -10.65 1.14 -4.41
CA ALA A 23 -9.20 0.93 -4.47
C ALA A 23 -8.42 2.26 -4.51
N PHE A 24 -8.87 3.25 -5.29
CA PHE A 24 -8.19 4.54 -5.40
C PHE A 24 -8.38 5.42 -4.17
N ALA A 25 -9.57 5.45 -3.58
CA ALA A 25 -9.83 6.22 -2.36
C ALA A 25 -9.01 5.68 -1.18
N THR A 26 -8.90 4.35 -1.07
CA THR A 26 -8.08 3.71 -0.04
C THR A 26 -6.59 3.84 -0.34
N ALA A 27 -6.15 3.78 -1.61
CA ALA A 27 -4.78 4.09 -2.00
C ALA A 27 -4.38 5.53 -1.64
N LEU A 28 -5.28 6.50 -1.87
CA LEU A 28 -5.06 7.89 -1.47
C LEU A 28 -4.84 7.99 0.04
N LEU A 29 -5.69 7.35 0.85
CA LEU A 29 -5.53 7.36 2.30
C LEU A 29 -4.20 6.69 2.73
N LEU A 30 -3.89 5.52 2.18
CA LEU A 30 -2.67 4.77 2.49
C LEU A 30 -1.40 5.49 2.04
N SER A 31 -1.46 6.37 1.04
CA SER A 31 -0.30 7.14 0.58
C SER A 31 0.24 8.13 1.62
N PHE A 32 -0.53 8.46 2.66
CA PHE A 32 -0.07 9.29 3.78
C PHE A 32 0.65 8.50 4.88
N GLU A 33 0.41 7.19 4.99
CA GLU A 33 0.97 6.37 6.08
C GLU A 33 2.50 6.39 6.12
N PRO A 34 3.22 6.24 4.99
CA PRO A 34 4.69 6.24 5.00
C PRO A 34 5.28 7.55 5.52
N TRP A 35 4.71 8.67 5.07
CA TRP A 35 5.12 10.01 5.49
C TRP A 35 4.88 10.25 6.97
N ILE A 36 3.72 9.83 7.50
CA ILE A 36 3.39 9.95 8.93
C ILE A 36 4.31 9.10 9.79
N VAL A 37 4.57 7.85 9.37
CA VAL A 37 5.49 6.95 10.09
C VAL A 37 6.89 7.55 10.13
N GLU A 38 7.44 7.94 8.99
CA GLU A 38 8.79 8.52 8.89
C GLU A 38 8.92 9.78 9.75
N ARG A 39 7.96 10.71 9.66
CA ARG A 39 7.98 11.97 10.42
C ARG A 39 7.84 11.78 11.92
N ALA A 40 7.23 10.69 12.36
CA ALA A 40 7.04 10.39 13.78
C ALA A 40 8.22 9.63 14.40
N ILE A 41 9.22 9.21 13.62
CA ILE A 41 10.42 8.56 14.17
C ILE A 41 11.19 9.58 15.00
N GLN A 42 11.40 9.25 16.27
CA GLN A 42 12.30 9.97 17.18
C GLN A 42 13.49 9.07 17.47
N PRO A 43 14.69 9.36 16.96
CA PRO A 43 15.88 8.54 17.19
C PRO A 43 16.12 8.31 18.69
N GLY A 44 16.44 7.06 19.06
CA GLY A 44 16.69 6.65 20.45
C GLY A 44 15.47 6.60 21.37
N SER A 45 14.24 6.82 20.88
CA SER A 45 13.00 6.67 21.67
C SER A 45 12.66 5.22 22.05
N LEU A 46 13.24 4.25 21.36
CA LEU A 46 13.01 2.83 21.52
C LEU A 46 14.32 2.06 21.27
N ASP A 47 14.83 1.40 22.31
CA ASP A 47 16.01 0.55 22.24
C ASP A 47 15.65 -0.92 22.52
N ALA A 48 16.63 -1.82 22.37
CA ALA A 48 16.45 -3.24 22.63
C ALA A 48 16.00 -3.51 24.07
N ALA A 49 16.61 -2.87 25.06
CA ALA A 49 16.35 -3.10 26.48
C ALA A 49 14.89 -2.75 26.84
N LYS A 50 14.38 -1.63 26.32
CA LYS A 50 13.00 -1.19 26.49
C LYS A 50 12.03 -2.16 25.83
N VAL A 51 12.29 -2.58 24.57
CA VAL A 51 11.43 -3.57 23.90
C VAL A 51 11.44 -4.90 24.66
N ARG A 52 12.60 -5.37 25.13
CA ARG A 52 12.73 -6.59 25.94
C ARG A 52 11.92 -6.52 27.22
N THR A 53 12.00 -5.40 27.93
CA THR A 53 11.22 -5.16 29.15
C THR A 53 9.72 -5.22 28.87
N LEU A 54 9.26 -4.56 27.80
CA LEU A 54 7.85 -4.56 27.43
C LEU A 54 7.36 -5.95 26.99
N VAL A 55 8.16 -6.70 26.23
CA VAL A 55 7.85 -8.08 25.82
C VAL A 55 7.76 -8.99 27.04
N ALA A 56 8.74 -8.92 27.96
CA ALA A 56 8.71 -9.76 29.16
C ALA A 56 7.50 -9.48 30.06
N ALA A 57 7.05 -8.22 30.14
CA ALA A 57 5.88 -7.83 30.93
C ALA A 57 4.55 -8.29 30.32
N HIS A 58 4.43 -8.31 28.99
CA HIS A 58 3.15 -8.57 28.29
C HIS A 58 3.08 -9.90 27.54
N ASP A 59 4.19 -10.64 27.48
CA ASP A 59 4.29 -11.99 26.93
C ASP A 59 5.24 -12.88 27.78
N PRO A 60 4.93 -13.10 29.08
CA PRO A 60 5.79 -13.90 29.96
C PRO A 60 5.91 -15.36 29.53
N ALA A 61 4.93 -15.86 28.75
CA ALA A 61 4.94 -17.21 28.21
C ALA A 61 5.75 -17.35 26.91
N GLY A 62 6.30 -16.26 26.36
CA GLY A 62 7.12 -16.28 25.14
C GLY A 62 6.36 -16.74 23.89
N GLN A 63 5.05 -16.47 23.82
CA GLN A 63 4.19 -16.90 22.73
C GLN A 63 4.19 -15.92 21.55
N ALA A 64 4.54 -14.64 21.79
CA ALA A 64 4.63 -13.64 20.75
C ALA A 64 5.74 -14.01 19.76
N ARG A 65 5.39 -13.91 18.47
CA ARG A 65 6.32 -14.14 17.36
C ARG A 65 6.63 -12.87 16.60
N ALA A 66 5.90 -11.79 16.83
CA ALA A 66 6.06 -10.54 16.14
C ALA A 66 6.03 -9.34 17.09
N VAL A 67 6.86 -8.35 16.82
CA VAL A 67 6.72 -6.98 17.30
C VAL A 67 6.41 -6.10 16.09
N VAL A 68 5.39 -5.26 16.19
CA VAL A 68 5.12 -4.16 15.24
C VAL A 68 5.22 -2.87 16.00
N PHE A 69 6.08 -1.94 15.57
CA PHE A 69 6.18 -0.63 16.19
C PHE A 69 5.48 0.42 15.32
N ARG A 70 4.61 1.22 15.94
CA ARG A 70 3.93 2.36 15.30
C ARG A 70 4.49 3.64 15.91
N SER A 71 5.43 4.26 15.22
CA SER A 71 6.12 5.48 15.66
C SER A 71 5.14 6.61 16.02
N TYR A 72 4.13 6.86 15.18
CA TYR A 72 3.13 7.92 15.40
C TYR A 72 2.20 7.70 16.59
N ASP A 73 2.00 6.46 17.03
CA ASP A 73 1.17 6.13 18.20
C ASP A 73 2.02 5.91 19.46
N ARG A 74 3.35 5.80 19.31
CA ARG A 74 4.30 5.30 20.32
C ARG A 74 3.83 3.99 20.95
N THR A 75 3.41 3.04 20.12
CA THR A 75 2.95 1.72 20.57
C THR A 75 3.71 0.60 19.90
N ILE A 76 3.95 -0.47 20.67
CA ILE A 76 4.29 -1.77 20.10
C ILE A 76 3.04 -2.65 20.09
N THR A 77 2.93 -3.55 19.13
CA THR A 77 1.94 -4.62 19.11
C THR A 77 2.65 -5.95 19.11
N LEU A 78 2.39 -6.74 20.14
CA LEU A 78 2.89 -8.11 20.30
C LEU A 78 1.86 -9.08 19.76
N GLY A 79 2.26 -9.99 18.86
CA GLY A 79 1.31 -10.93 18.27
C GLY A 79 1.96 -12.10 17.56
N SER A 80 1.14 -12.91 16.90
CA SER A 80 1.56 -14.16 16.25
C SER A 80 2.07 -13.98 14.81
N GLY A 81 1.88 -12.82 14.16
CA GLY A 81 2.31 -12.63 12.76
C GLY A 81 1.72 -11.43 12.02
N ARG A 82 1.50 -11.59 10.70
CA ARG A 82 1.09 -10.52 9.79
C ARG A 82 -0.37 -10.12 10.01
N GLY A 83 -0.60 -8.79 10.06
CA GLY A 83 -1.93 -8.19 10.19
C GLY A 83 -2.22 -7.92 11.66
N GLY A 84 -2.09 -6.66 12.10
CA GLY A 84 -2.18 -6.25 13.50
C GLY A 84 -3.56 -6.36 14.15
N GLY A 85 -4.34 -7.40 13.85
CA GLY A 85 -5.55 -7.78 14.55
C GLY A 85 -5.28 -8.99 15.45
N ALA A 86 -5.64 -8.89 16.73
CA ALA A 86 -5.41 -9.87 17.81
C ALA A 86 -4.02 -9.90 18.45
N GLY A 87 -3.32 -8.75 18.53
CA GLY A 87 -2.11 -8.61 19.34
C GLY A 87 -2.30 -7.67 20.53
N THR A 88 -1.52 -7.86 21.60
CA THR A 88 -1.48 -6.93 22.74
C THR A 88 -0.82 -5.64 22.31
N VAL A 89 -1.58 -4.54 22.30
CA VAL A 89 -1.06 -3.21 22.01
C VAL A 89 -0.54 -2.61 23.31
N VAL A 90 0.72 -2.21 23.34
CA VAL A 90 1.39 -1.66 24.53
C VAL A 90 1.91 -0.27 24.21
N ASP A 91 1.60 0.68 25.07
CA ASP A 91 2.16 2.02 25.05
C ASP A 91 3.64 1.98 25.44
N VAL A 92 4.51 2.56 24.61
CA VAL A 92 5.97 2.46 24.79
C VAL A 92 6.46 3.28 25.98
N ASP A 93 5.80 4.38 26.33
CA ASP A 93 6.29 5.28 27.38
C ASP A 93 5.81 4.88 28.78
N SER A 94 4.54 4.51 28.90
CA SER A 94 3.94 4.06 30.16
C SER A 94 4.08 2.56 30.40
N GLY A 95 4.38 1.78 29.35
CA GLY A 95 4.42 0.32 29.40
C GLY A 95 3.06 -0.34 29.62
N LYS A 96 1.95 0.40 29.53
CA LYS A 96 0.60 -0.13 29.78
C LYS A 96 -0.03 -0.69 28.51
N ALA A 97 -0.78 -1.77 28.66
CA ALA A 97 -1.61 -2.30 27.58
C ALA A 97 -2.74 -1.30 27.23
N ARG A 98 -3.05 -1.20 25.94
CA ARG A 98 -4.17 -0.42 25.40
C ARG A 98 -5.26 -1.37 24.92
N ALA A 99 -6.52 -0.92 24.98
CA ALA A 99 -7.68 -1.69 24.50
C ALA A 99 -7.63 -2.00 22.99
N GLY A 100 -6.78 -1.31 22.23
CA GLY A 100 -6.56 -1.59 20.82
C GLY A 100 -5.74 -0.49 20.13
N PRO A 101 -5.64 -0.56 18.79
CA PRO A 101 -4.98 0.47 17.98
C PRO A 101 -5.69 1.82 18.12
N SER A 102 -4.95 2.91 17.89
CA SER A 102 -5.50 4.27 17.83
C SER A 102 -6.54 4.39 16.68
N PRO A 103 -7.38 5.43 16.70
CA PRO A 103 -8.28 5.72 15.58
C PRO A 103 -7.53 5.84 14.24
N LEU A 104 -6.36 6.47 14.23
CA LEU A 104 -5.55 6.62 13.02
C LEU A 104 -5.04 5.25 12.50
N ALA A 105 -4.46 4.44 13.38
CA ALA A 105 -4.01 3.09 13.02
C ALA A 105 -5.17 2.19 12.56
N ARG A 106 -6.35 2.33 13.17
CA ARG A 106 -7.57 1.61 12.76
C ARG A 106 -8.00 2.01 11.36
N THR A 107 -7.98 3.31 11.06
CA THR A 107 -8.30 3.85 9.73
C THR A 107 -7.36 3.30 8.66
N PHE A 108 -6.05 3.27 8.90
CA PHE A 108 -5.10 2.63 7.97
C PHE A 108 -5.31 1.11 7.85
N GLY A 109 -5.64 0.43 8.95
CA GLY A 109 -6.00 -0.99 8.92
C GLY A 109 -7.22 -1.28 8.04
N ILE A 110 -8.29 -0.51 8.21
CA ILE A 110 -9.51 -0.62 7.40
C ILE A 110 -9.22 -0.29 5.93
N ALA A 111 -8.50 0.79 5.67
CA ALA A 111 -8.14 1.19 4.32
C ALA A 111 -7.35 0.09 3.60
N ARG A 112 -6.38 -0.52 4.28
CA ARG A 112 -5.61 -1.66 3.76
C ARG A 112 -6.48 -2.89 3.50
N GLY A 113 -7.39 -3.22 4.41
CA GLY A 113 -8.33 -4.32 4.21
C GLY A 113 -9.27 -4.08 3.02
N LEU A 114 -9.78 -2.86 2.85
CA LEU A 114 -10.55 -2.49 1.66
C LEU A 114 -9.70 -2.56 0.39
N HIS A 115 -8.47 -2.07 0.44
CA HIS A 115 -7.56 -2.01 -0.71
C HIS A 115 -7.12 -3.39 -1.19
N GLU A 116 -6.86 -4.33 -0.27
CA GLU A 116 -6.33 -5.66 -0.59
C GLU A 116 -7.44 -6.70 -0.85
N THR A 117 -8.56 -6.63 -0.12
CA THR A 117 -9.60 -7.67 -0.13
C THR A 117 -11.03 -7.15 -0.14
N LEU A 118 -11.25 -5.84 -0.24
CA LEU A 118 -12.55 -5.19 -0.07
C LEU A 118 -13.24 -5.52 1.28
N LEU A 119 -12.46 -5.87 2.31
CA LEU A 119 -12.91 -6.36 3.62
C LEU A 119 -13.72 -7.67 3.62
N VAL A 120 -13.92 -8.31 2.47
CA VAL A 120 -14.78 -9.49 2.33
C VAL A 120 -14.05 -10.63 1.58
N ASP A 121 -12.72 -10.68 1.69
CA ASP A 121 -11.85 -11.65 1.01
C ASP A 121 -12.02 -11.68 -0.52
N ALA A 122 -12.52 -10.61 -1.12
CA ALA A 122 -12.70 -10.44 -2.55
C ALA A 122 -11.41 -9.98 -3.25
N ARG A 123 -10.27 -10.57 -2.88
CA ARG A 123 -8.95 -10.28 -3.47
C ARG A 123 -8.96 -10.46 -5.00
N TRP A 124 -9.71 -11.44 -5.49
CA TRP A 124 -9.85 -11.69 -6.93
C TRP A 124 -10.46 -10.46 -7.66
N LEU A 125 -11.40 -9.76 -7.03
CA LEU A 125 -12.06 -8.60 -7.61
C LEU A 125 -11.12 -7.40 -7.64
N VAL A 126 -10.30 -7.22 -6.59
CA VAL A 126 -9.23 -6.22 -6.58
C VAL A 126 -8.27 -6.47 -7.75
N VAL A 127 -7.74 -7.70 -7.88
CA VAL A 127 -6.81 -8.06 -8.97
C VAL A 127 -7.45 -7.90 -10.35
N ALA A 128 -8.70 -8.34 -10.53
CA ALA A 128 -9.43 -8.17 -11.77
C ALA A 128 -9.64 -6.69 -12.12
N SER A 129 -9.95 -5.86 -11.12
CA SER A 129 -10.08 -4.41 -11.30
C SER A 129 -8.75 -3.76 -11.67
N THR A 130 -7.66 -4.16 -11.04
CA THR A 130 -6.30 -3.72 -11.41
C THR A 130 -5.96 -4.10 -12.84
N GLY A 131 -6.26 -5.33 -13.27
CA GLY A 131 -6.09 -5.76 -14.65
C GLY A 131 -6.95 -4.95 -15.63
N ALA A 132 -8.22 -4.71 -15.29
CA ALA A 132 -9.11 -3.86 -16.07
C ALA A 132 -8.57 -2.43 -16.20
N MET A 133 -7.98 -1.87 -15.13
CA MET A 133 -7.34 -0.55 -15.17
C MET A 133 -6.19 -0.50 -16.19
N VAL A 134 -5.31 -1.50 -16.21
CA VAL A 134 -4.23 -1.58 -17.22
C VAL A 134 -4.80 -1.59 -18.63
N VAL A 135 -5.87 -2.38 -18.87
CA VAL A 135 -6.54 -2.41 -20.17
C VAL A 135 -7.19 -1.07 -20.52
N ILE A 136 -7.86 -0.42 -19.55
CA ILE A 136 -8.47 0.92 -19.75
C ILE A 136 -7.39 1.93 -20.15
N VAL A 137 -6.26 1.97 -19.44
CA VAL A 137 -5.17 2.90 -19.74
C VAL A 137 -4.60 2.63 -21.13
N LEU A 138 -4.33 1.36 -21.47
CA LEU A 138 -3.86 0.98 -22.80
C LEU A 138 -4.83 1.42 -23.91
N LEU A 139 -6.12 1.14 -23.74
CA LEU A 139 -7.15 1.57 -24.69
C LEU A 139 -7.23 3.10 -24.79
N GLY A 140 -7.05 3.81 -23.68
CA GLY A 140 -7.01 5.26 -23.62
C GLY A 140 -5.86 5.84 -24.44
N THR A 141 -4.66 5.28 -24.32
CA THR A 141 -3.48 5.66 -25.12
C THR A 141 -3.69 5.38 -26.61
N LEU A 142 -4.28 4.22 -26.96
CA LEU A 142 -4.58 3.85 -28.35
C LEU A 142 -5.67 4.72 -29.02
N MET A 143 -6.43 5.51 -28.26
CA MET A 143 -7.41 6.45 -28.80
C MET A 143 -6.78 7.70 -29.45
N GLY A 144 -5.47 7.90 -29.29
CA GLY A 144 -4.67 8.91 -29.99
C GLY A 144 -4.20 10.06 -29.09
N TRP A 145 -3.54 11.03 -29.72
CA TRP A 145 -2.92 12.17 -29.05
C TRP A 145 -3.92 13.05 -28.27
N PRO A 146 -3.50 13.62 -27.13
CA PRO A 146 -4.35 14.49 -26.33
C PRO A 146 -4.72 15.76 -27.10
N ARG A 147 -5.99 16.14 -27.08
CA ARG A 147 -6.47 17.45 -27.51
C ARG A 147 -6.76 18.28 -26.28
N ILE A 148 -5.76 19.02 -25.83
CA ILE A 148 -5.86 19.87 -24.64
C ILE A 148 -6.78 21.04 -24.96
N THR A 149 -7.95 21.05 -24.32
CA THR A 149 -8.97 22.08 -24.44
C THR A 149 -9.50 22.42 -23.06
N ALA A 150 -10.03 23.63 -22.85
CA ALA A 150 -10.65 24.04 -21.59
C ALA A 150 -12.03 23.39 -21.37
N THR A 151 -12.11 22.07 -21.51
CA THR A 151 -13.31 21.25 -21.32
C THR A 151 -12.99 20.07 -20.41
N VAL A 152 -14.00 19.46 -19.79
CA VAL A 152 -13.79 18.25 -18.96
C VAL A 152 -13.11 17.12 -19.76
N SER A 153 -13.44 16.99 -21.05
CA SER A 153 -12.78 16.00 -21.91
C SER A 153 -11.33 16.36 -22.21
N GLY A 154 -11.01 17.65 -22.36
CA GLY A 154 -9.64 18.12 -22.55
C GLY A 154 -8.78 17.90 -21.31
N TRP A 155 -9.30 18.24 -20.12
CA TRP A 155 -8.64 17.96 -18.84
C TRP A 155 -8.45 16.47 -18.58
N HIS A 156 -9.46 15.63 -18.89
CA HIS A 156 -9.33 14.17 -18.81
C HIS A 156 -8.16 13.66 -19.67
N GLN A 157 -8.02 14.16 -20.90
CA GLN A 157 -6.90 13.79 -21.77
C GLN A 157 -5.57 14.35 -21.29
N ALA A 158 -5.53 15.58 -20.77
CA ALA A 158 -4.33 16.21 -20.25
C ALA A 158 -3.75 15.42 -19.06
N PHE A 159 -4.58 15.03 -18.09
CA PHE A 159 -4.13 14.19 -16.97
C PHE A 159 -3.73 12.78 -17.43
N ALA A 160 -4.52 12.15 -18.31
CA ALA A 160 -4.24 10.80 -18.79
C ALA A 160 -2.88 10.71 -19.50
N TRP A 161 -2.51 11.72 -20.29
CA TRP A 161 -1.24 11.75 -21.00
C TRP A 161 -0.10 12.31 -20.15
N GLY A 162 -0.31 13.43 -19.45
CA GLY A 162 0.74 14.08 -18.66
C GLY A 162 1.25 13.22 -17.49
N LEU A 163 0.40 12.35 -16.95
CA LEU A 163 0.75 11.45 -15.85
C LEU A 163 0.79 9.97 -16.28
N LEU A 164 0.78 9.69 -17.59
CA LEU A 164 0.71 8.32 -18.12
C LEU A 164 1.75 7.37 -17.49
N PRO A 165 3.04 7.72 -17.37
CA PRO A 165 4.03 6.81 -16.79
C PRO A 165 3.67 6.39 -15.36
N LEU A 166 3.21 7.34 -14.54
CA LEU A 166 2.86 7.08 -13.14
C LEU A 166 1.53 6.32 -13.01
N ILE A 167 0.54 6.68 -13.84
CA ILE A 167 -0.78 6.02 -13.86
C ILE A 167 -0.65 4.55 -14.28
N VAL A 168 0.25 4.21 -15.20
CA VAL A 168 0.50 2.82 -15.61
C VAL A 168 1.30 2.07 -14.55
N LEU A 169 2.30 2.73 -13.96
CA LEU A 169 3.23 2.06 -13.04
C LEU A 169 2.51 1.52 -11.80
N SER A 170 1.60 2.29 -11.21
CA SER A 170 0.88 1.89 -9.98
C SER A 170 0.09 0.56 -10.09
N PRO A 171 -0.80 0.35 -11.09
CA PRO A 171 -1.48 -0.93 -11.26
C PRO A 171 -0.54 -2.03 -11.79
N LEU A 172 0.49 -1.69 -12.57
CA LEU A 172 1.46 -2.69 -13.04
C LEU A 172 2.25 -3.28 -11.87
N THR A 173 2.74 -2.44 -10.95
CA THR A 173 3.47 -2.91 -9.77
C THR A 173 2.59 -3.74 -8.84
N ALA A 174 1.30 -3.43 -8.74
CA ALA A 174 0.33 -4.28 -8.03
C ALA A 174 0.21 -5.69 -8.65
N LEU A 175 0.11 -5.79 -9.98
CA LEU A 175 0.04 -7.07 -10.68
C LEU A 175 1.35 -7.85 -10.56
N LEU A 176 2.51 -7.17 -10.63
CA LEU A 176 3.82 -7.79 -10.42
C LEU A 176 3.96 -8.34 -9.00
N MET A 177 3.52 -7.58 -7.98
CA MET A 177 3.48 -8.06 -6.60
C MET A 177 2.57 -9.27 -6.43
N TRP A 178 1.41 -9.28 -7.09
CA TRP A 178 0.49 -10.41 -7.07
C TRP A 178 1.11 -11.66 -7.73
N ALA A 179 1.84 -11.48 -8.82
CA ALA A 179 2.59 -12.54 -9.51
C ALA A 179 3.88 -12.97 -8.79
N GLY A 180 4.23 -12.34 -7.66
CA GLY A 180 5.46 -12.64 -6.92
C GLY A 180 6.75 -12.12 -7.57
N ILE A 181 6.65 -11.22 -8.55
CA ILE A 181 7.78 -10.63 -9.25
C ILE A 181 8.33 -9.48 -8.41
N THR A 182 9.64 -9.50 -8.14
CA THR A 182 10.32 -8.52 -7.26
C THR A 182 11.38 -7.69 -7.97
N PHE A 183 11.82 -8.11 -9.16
CA PHE A 183 13.01 -7.62 -9.88
C PHE A 183 14.31 -7.66 -9.06
N ALA A 184 14.33 -8.46 -7.99
CA ALA A 184 15.53 -8.73 -7.24
C ALA A 184 16.29 -9.90 -7.87
N THR A 185 17.60 -9.76 -8.01
CA THR A 185 18.48 -10.92 -8.14
C THR A 185 18.31 -11.75 -6.87
N PRO A 186 18.11 -13.09 -6.96
CA PRO A 186 18.09 -13.93 -5.78
C PRO A 186 19.39 -13.71 -5.02
N ALA A 187 19.32 -13.10 -3.83
CA ALA A 187 20.46 -13.14 -2.94
C ALA A 187 20.69 -14.61 -2.59
N GLU A 188 21.97 -15.02 -2.52
CA GLU A 188 22.33 -16.24 -1.81
C GLU A 188 21.61 -16.20 -0.48
N THR A 189 20.61 -17.08 -0.40
CA THR A 189 19.74 -17.13 0.75
C THR A 189 20.58 -17.84 1.80
N PRO A 190 21.06 -17.16 2.86
CA PRO A 190 21.78 -17.87 3.89
C PRO A 190 20.84 -18.97 4.37
N ARG A 191 21.28 -20.22 4.29
CA ARG A 191 20.49 -21.35 4.83
C ARG A 191 20.16 -20.98 6.27
N ALA A 192 18.94 -21.29 6.71
CA ALA A 192 18.63 -21.19 8.14
C ALA A 192 19.76 -21.90 8.89
N SER A 193 20.46 -21.20 9.78
CA SER A 193 21.57 -21.80 10.52
C SER A 193 21.07 -23.08 11.16
N PRO A 194 21.81 -24.20 11.07
CA PRO A 194 21.44 -25.43 11.75
C PRO A 194 21.21 -25.14 13.24
N GLY A 195 20.01 -25.40 13.75
CA GLY A 195 19.66 -25.14 15.14
C GLY A 195 18.19 -24.79 15.38
N PRO A 196 17.79 -24.58 16.65
CA PRO A 196 16.42 -24.22 16.99
C PRO A 196 16.04 -22.86 16.38
N PRO A 197 14.76 -22.67 16.02
CA PRO A 197 14.26 -21.41 15.47
C PRO A 197 14.61 -20.23 16.39
N MET A 198 15.06 -19.13 15.80
CA MET A 198 15.34 -17.90 16.53
C MET A 198 14.07 -17.40 17.23
N THR A 199 14.19 -17.11 18.52
CA THR A 199 13.12 -16.51 19.32
C THR A 199 12.95 -15.03 18.97
N LEU A 200 11.78 -14.47 19.28
CA LEU A 200 11.53 -13.03 19.11
C LEU A 200 12.49 -12.20 19.97
N ALA A 201 12.75 -12.69 21.19
CA ALA A 201 13.62 -12.10 22.18
C ALA A 201 15.06 -11.97 21.67
N GLU A 202 15.66 -13.06 21.17
CA GLU A 202 16.97 -13.03 20.50
C GLU A 202 16.95 -12.07 19.29
N GLY A 203 15.85 -12.05 18.54
CA GLY A 203 15.68 -11.19 17.37
C GLY A 203 15.75 -9.70 17.70
N ILE A 204 15.14 -9.31 18.82
CA ILE A 204 15.17 -7.94 19.33
C ILE A 204 16.60 -7.56 19.69
N ASP A 205 17.33 -8.45 20.38
CA ASP A 205 18.69 -8.20 20.82
C ASP A 205 19.64 -8.01 19.62
N VAL A 206 19.55 -8.90 18.62
CA VAL A 206 20.34 -8.78 17.39
C VAL A 206 19.98 -7.51 16.63
N ALA A 207 18.69 -7.26 16.43
CA ALA A 207 18.22 -6.10 15.67
C ALA A 207 18.65 -4.78 16.33
N GLY A 208 18.54 -4.69 17.66
CA GLY A 208 18.90 -3.49 18.42
C GLY A 208 20.41 -3.32 18.66
N ARG A 209 21.20 -4.39 18.54
CA ARG A 209 22.67 -4.31 18.51
C ARG A 209 23.16 -3.62 17.24
N ASP A 210 22.54 -3.93 16.10
CA ASP A 210 22.98 -3.42 14.80
C ASP A 210 22.32 -2.08 14.42
N ARG A 211 21.11 -1.78 14.96
CA ARG A 211 20.27 -0.66 14.51
C ARG A 211 19.44 -0.05 15.63
N ASP A 212 19.09 1.23 15.48
CA ASP A 212 18.12 1.91 16.34
C ASP A 212 16.71 1.33 16.12
N LEU A 213 16.08 0.82 17.19
CA LEU A 213 14.73 0.25 17.09
C LEU A 213 13.64 1.32 16.97
N SER A 214 13.96 2.61 17.16
CA SER A 214 13.03 3.71 16.88
C SER A 214 12.58 3.79 15.42
N SER A 215 13.35 3.24 14.47
CA SER A 215 12.95 3.16 13.06
C SER A 215 12.32 1.82 12.68
N LEU A 216 12.14 0.90 13.65
CA LEU A 216 11.52 -0.40 13.43
C LEU A 216 10.07 -0.21 12.98
N VAL A 217 9.67 -0.87 11.91
CA VAL A 217 8.26 -1.00 11.50
C VAL A 217 7.70 -2.31 12.04
N TRP A 218 8.45 -3.39 11.85
CA TRP A 218 8.10 -4.69 12.42
C TRP A 218 9.32 -5.63 12.46
N LEU A 219 9.26 -6.60 13.37
CA LEU A 219 10.13 -7.78 13.48
C LEU A 219 9.21 -9.00 13.56
N ARG A 220 9.27 -9.91 12.59
CA ARG A 220 8.41 -11.11 12.57
C ARG A 220 8.92 -12.23 11.64
N PRO A 221 8.45 -13.47 11.81
CA PRO A 221 8.68 -14.55 10.87
C PRO A 221 8.07 -14.26 9.49
N GLN A 222 8.84 -14.47 8.43
CA GLN A 222 8.38 -14.44 7.06
C GLN A 222 9.19 -15.43 6.22
N GLY A 223 8.53 -16.42 5.59
CA GLY A 223 9.23 -17.43 4.80
C GLY A 223 10.20 -18.29 5.62
N GLY A 224 9.80 -18.68 6.83
CA GLY A 224 10.57 -19.56 7.72
C GLY A 224 11.75 -18.92 8.44
N ARG A 225 11.96 -17.61 8.31
CA ARG A 225 13.04 -16.87 8.99
C ARG A 225 12.51 -15.62 9.68
N LEU A 226 13.24 -15.13 10.68
CA LEU A 226 12.95 -13.85 11.29
C LEU A 226 13.42 -12.72 10.38
N MET A 227 12.55 -11.74 10.16
CA MET A 227 12.85 -10.57 9.34
C MET A 227 12.48 -9.30 10.09
N ALA A 228 13.23 -8.23 9.84
CA ALA A 228 12.95 -6.90 10.38
C ALA A 228 12.78 -5.91 9.23
N ARG A 229 11.80 -5.02 9.34
CA ARG A 229 11.63 -3.88 8.43
C ARG A 229 11.90 -2.60 9.19
N PHE A 230 12.83 -1.79 8.68
CA PHE A 230 13.22 -0.51 9.25
C PHE A 230 12.95 0.61 8.24
N VAL A 231 12.77 1.83 8.73
CA VAL A 231 12.79 3.04 7.91
C VAL A 231 14.19 3.64 7.95
N GLU A 232 14.87 3.67 6.80
CA GLU A 232 16.23 4.18 6.66
C GLU A 232 16.27 5.18 5.52
N GLU A 233 16.65 6.43 5.82
CA GLU A 233 16.74 7.50 4.81
C GLU A 233 15.45 7.66 3.98
N GLY A 234 14.28 7.45 4.62
CA GLY A 234 12.97 7.49 3.98
C GLY A 234 12.58 6.24 3.18
N GLU A 235 13.42 5.20 3.15
CA GLU A 235 13.13 3.90 2.52
C GLU A 235 12.74 2.86 3.57
N TYR A 236 11.71 2.06 3.29
CA TYR A 236 11.36 0.92 4.12
C TYR A 236 12.20 -0.30 3.72
N ARG A 237 13.36 -0.45 4.36
CA ARG A 237 14.30 -1.53 4.09
C ARG A 237 13.99 -2.79 4.88
N LEU A 238 14.23 -3.93 4.24
CA LEU A 238 13.97 -5.25 4.79
C LEU A 238 15.29 -5.94 5.10
N TYR A 239 15.37 -6.56 6.27
CA TYR A 239 16.56 -7.24 6.77
C TYR A 239 16.20 -8.67 7.17
N ALA A 240 17.04 -9.62 6.80
CA ALA A 240 17.05 -10.94 7.44
C ALA A 240 17.75 -10.81 8.79
N VAL A 241 17.15 -11.37 9.84
CA VAL A 241 17.72 -11.37 11.19
C VAL A 241 18.22 -12.77 11.50
N SER A 242 19.49 -12.87 11.89
CA SER A 242 20.17 -14.12 12.23
C SER A 242 21.02 -13.92 13.49
N ARG A 243 21.51 -15.00 14.11
CA ARG A 243 22.38 -14.87 15.29
C ARG A 243 23.68 -14.10 15.01
N GLU A 244 24.15 -14.09 13.77
CA GLU A 244 25.34 -13.36 13.33
C GLU A 244 25.10 -11.85 13.20
N GLY A 245 23.86 -11.44 12.98
CA GLY A 245 23.51 -10.04 12.70
C GLY A 245 22.34 -9.89 11.74
N THR A 246 22.12 -8.64 11.34
CA THR A 246 21.15 -8.23 10.33
C THR A 246 21.79 -8.10 8.94
N ARG A 247 21.18 -8.73 7.93
CA ARG A 247 21.64 -8.64 6.53
C ARG A 247 20.54 -8.02 5.67
N ALA A 248 20.89 -6.97 4.94
CA ALA A 248 19.96 -6.31 4.01
C ALA A 248 19.46 -7.29 2.96
N MET A 249 18.15 -7.31 2.75
CA MET A 249 17.51 -8.08 1.69
C MET A 249 17.49 -7.27 0.39
N PRO A 250 17.51 -7.94 -0.77
CA PRO A 250 17.28 -7.27 -2.04
C PRO A 250 15.98 -6.47 -2.05
N ARG A 251 16.02 -5.30 -2.69
CA ARG A 251 14.86 -4.43 -2.84
C ARG A 251 13.78 -5.12 -3.67
N ASN A 252 12.55 -5.14 -3.16
CA ASN A 252 11.36 -5.49 -3.93
C ASN A 252 10.83 -4.21 -4.57
N TRP A 253 11.34 -3.86 -5.76
CA TRP A 253 11.02 -2.61 -6.44
C TRP A 253 9.52 -2.43 -6.71
N PRO A 254 8.78 -3.44 -7.20
CA PRO A 254 7.34 -3.32 -7.37
C PRO A 254 6.64 -2.91 -6.07
N ARG A 255 7.01 -3.54 -4.94
CA ARG A 255 6.45 -3.17 -3.63
C ARG A 255 6.82 -1.76 -3.22
N LEU A 256 8.08 -1.37 -3.38
CA LEU A 256 8.55 -0.03 -3.00
C LEU A 256 7.79 1.07 -3.75
N TRP A 257 7.65 0.93 -5.07
CA TRP A 257 6.89 1.86 -5.91
C TRP A 257 5.39 1.85 -5.59
N HIS A 258 4.80 0.66 -5.42
CA HIS A 258 3.37 0.54 -5.14
C HIS A 258 3.00 1.14 -3.78
N GLU A 259 3.77 0.84 -2.74
CA GLU A 259 3.50 1.33 -1.38
C GLU A 259 3.96 2.79 -1.18
N GLY A 260 4.87 3.32 -2.01
CA GLY A 260 5.39 4.68 -1.87
C GLY A 260 6.46 4.81 -0.78
N ASN A 261 7.25 3.76 -0.59
CA ASN A 261 8.13 3.57 0.58
C ASN A 261 9.64 3.64 0.27
N PHE A 262 10.06 4.44 -0.73
CA PHE A 262 11.45 4.45 -1.22
C PHE A 262 12.20 5.78 -1.15
N ALA A 263 11.50 6.89 -0.92
CA ALA A 263 12.09 8.23 -0.90
C ALA A 263 11.34 9.14 0.09
N GLY A 264 10.91 8.58 1.22
CA GLY A 264 10.20 9.29 2.27
C GLY A 264 8.99 10.06 1.77
N ALA A 265 8.91 11.33 2.15
CA ALA A 265 7.84 12.26 1.75
C ALA A 265 7.65 12.35 0.22
N TRP A 266 8.69 12.21 -0.60
CA TRP A 266 8.57 12.31 -2.06
C TRP A 266 7.80 11.15 -2.68
N SER A 267 8.12 9.92 -2.28
CA SER A 267 7.40 8.74 -2.80
C SER A 267 5.97 8.67 -2.28
N ALA A 268 5.72 9.13 -1.06
CA ALA A 268 4.37 9.32 -0.52
C ALA A 268 3.57 10.36 -1.32
N ALA A 269 4.13 11.56 -1.53
CA ALA A 269 3.50 12.63 -2.29
C ALA A 269 3.21 12.24 -3.74
N MET A 270 4.10 11.49 -4.37
CA MET A 270 3.87 10.93 -5.70
C MET A 270 2.62 10.02 -5.72
N ASN A 271 2.47 9.14 -4.73
CA ASN A 271 1.29 8.27 -4.64
C ASN A 271 0.00 9.05 -4.36
N VAL A 272 0.06 10.15 -3.60
CA VAL A 272 -1.06 11.10 -3.45
C VAL A 272 -1.46 11.66 -4.82
N VAL A 273 -0.50 12.19 -5.59
CA VAL A 273 -0.74 12.77 -6.92
C VAL A 273 -1.34 11.74 -7.87
N VAL A 274 -0.79 10.53 -7.91
CA VAL A 274 -1.33 9.44 -8.75
C VAL A 274 -2.75 9.09 -8.35
N SER A 275 -3.02 8.94 -7.05
CA SER A 275 -4.36 8.59 -6.54
C SER A 275 -5.39 9.67 -6.90
N LEU A 276 -5.05 10.95 -6.72
CA LEU A 276 -5.91 12.07 -7.12
C LEU A 276 -6.14 12.09 -8.63
N ALA A 277 -5.10 11.82 -9.43
CA ALA A 277 -5.21 11.77 -10.88
C ALA A 277 -6.15 10.65 -11.35
N VAL A 278 -6.01 9.43 -10.83
CA VAL A 278 -6.88 8.31 -11.23
C VAL A 278 -8.32 8.47 -10.73
N ILE A 279 -8.54 9.06 -9.55
CA ILE A 279 -9.87 9.46 -9.08
C ILE A 279 -10.47 10.52 -10.02
N GLY A 280 -9.69 11.53 -10.37
CA GLY A 280 -10.09 12.58 -11.31
C GLY A 280 -10.44 12.02 -12.69
N LEU A 281 -9.63 11.10 -13.22
CA LEU A 281 -9.89 10.43 -14.50
C LEU A 281 -11.17 9.58 -14.46
N LEU A 282 -11.37 8.81 -13.39
CA LEU A 282 -12.59 8.03 -13.20
C LEU A 282 -13.82 8.94 -13.12
N GLY A 283 -13.77 9.98 -12.29
CA GLY A 283 -14.85 10.95 -12.11
C GLY A 283 -15.20 11.70 -13.38
N THR A 284 -14.19 12.25 -14.07
CA THR A 284 -14.40 12.94 -15.36
C THR A 284 -14.91 12.00 -16.45
N GLY A 285 -14.44 10.74 -16.48
CA GLY A 285 -14.94 9.71 -17.39
C GLY A 285 -16.43 9.39 -17.18
N LEU A 286 -16.84 9.18 -15.93
CA LEU A 286 -18.24 8.96 -15.55
C LEU A 286 -19.11 10.19 -15.86
N TRP A 287 -18.62 11.40 -15.58
CA TRP A 287 -19.34 12.64 -15.89
C TRP A 287 -19.59 12.83 -17.39
N ILE A 288 -18.56 12.61 -18.22
CA ILE A 288 -18.67 12.70 -19.68
C ILE A 288 -19.73 11.71 -20.19
N TRP A 289 -19.74 10.49 -19.64
CA TRP A 289 -20.74 9.49 -19.97
C TRP A 289 -22.16 9.92 -19.59
N LEU A 290 -22.35 10.34 -18.33
CA LEU A 290 -23.65 10.74 -17.80
C LEU A 290 -24.23 11.93 -18.58
N ARG A 291 -23.44 12.98 -18.80
CA ARG A 291 -23.84 14.16 -19.59
C ARG A 291 -24.29 13.78 -20.99
N ARG A 292 -23.57 12.86 -21.66
CA ARG A 292 -23.94 12.38 -22.99
C ARG A 292 -25.24 11.58 -22.95
N ARG A 293 -25.45 10.73 -21.93
CA ARG A 293 -26.67 9.94 -21.77
C ARG A 293 -27.90 10.83 -21.54
N LEU A 294 -27.77 11.85 -20.70
CA LEU A 294 -28.83 12.82 -20.43
C LEU A 294 -29.20 13.64 -21.68
N ARG A 295 -28.20 14.15 -22.42
CA ARG A 295 -28.43 14.85 -23.70
C ARG A 295 -29.16 13.98 -24.72
N MET A 296 -28.74 12.72 -24.89
CA MET A 296 -29.40 11.80 -25.82
C MET A 296 -30.84 11.48 -25.39
N ARG A 297 -31.13 11.41 -24.08
CA ARG A 297 -32.51 11.24 -23.58
C ARG A 297 -33.36 12.48 -23.87
N ALA A 298 -32.86 13.67 -23.57
CA ALA A 298 -33.57 14.93 -23.84
C ALA A 298 -33.91 15.09 -25.33
N GLN A 299 -32.95 14.80 -26.22
CA GLN A 299 -33.18 14.83 -27.67
C GLN A 299 -34.26 13.84 -28.13
N ARG A 300 -34.32 12.65 -27.54
CA ARG A 300 -35.35 11.65 -27.86
C ARG A 300 -36.73 12.06 -27.38
N LEU A 301 -36.82 12.67 -26.19
CA LEU A 301 -38.08 13.20 -25.66
C LEU A 301 -38.58 14.37 -26.50
N GLY A 302 -37.70 15.30 -26.89
CA GLY A 302 -38.06 16.40 -27.79
C GLY A 302 -38.55 15.91 -29.15
N LYS A 303 -37.90 14.90 -29.74
CA LYS A 303 -38.37 14.27 -31.00
C LYS A 303 -39.72 13.57 -30.87
N ARG A 304 -40.04 13.01 -29.69
CA ARG A 304 -41.35 12.39 -29.41
C ARG A 304 -42.45 13.39 -29.13
N ALA A 305 -42.11 14.57 -28.58
CA ALA A 305 -43.07 15.65 -28.36
C ALA A 305 -43.38 16.44 -29.64
N ALA A 306 -42.48 16.37 -30.64
CA ALA A 306 -42.64 17.01 -31.95
C ALA A 306 -43.22 16.07 -33.02
N ALA A 307 -43.54 14.82 -32.66
CA ALA A 307 -44.15 13.81 -33.52
C ALA A 307 -45.54 13.47 -32.98
#